data_AF-A0A1Q5G0X2-F1
#
_entry.id   AF-A0A1Q5G0X2-F1
#
_cell.length_a   1.000
_cell.length_b   1.000
_cell.length_c   1.000
_cell.angle_alpha   90.00
_cell.angle_beta   90.00
_cell.angle_gamma   90.00
#
_symmetry.space_group_name_H-M   'P 1'
#
loop_
_entity.id
_entity.type
_entity.pdbx_description
1 polymer ?
#
loop_
_entity_poly.entity_id
_entity_poly.type
_entity_poly.pdbx_seq_one_letter_code
_entity_poly.pdbx_strand_id
1 'polypeptide(L)'
;MPLRQYVYFALSSRRITAQEITDLLGIEPDETRVINPRRLPADPAKPFRQVWQVVCREPGLHVDEQIARVLGRLRPQTDRIAELMKQFNSAEDEGEPGLEAWLEVVRYFNDDEHEEETGQLREGEKHNLFGWALDREAIEFLAATGTLLDVDEYDMTPDARTAG
;
A
#
# COMPACT_ATOMS: atom_id res chain seq x y z
N MET A 1 17.20 12.64 12.38
CA MET A 1 16.15 12.72 11.35
C MET A 1 15.11 11.68 11.71
N PRO A 2 14.03 12.09 12.39
CA PRO A 2 12.86 11.24 12.56
C PRO A 2 12.41 10.72 11.21
N LEU A 3 11.99 9.46 11.19
CA LEU A 3 11.51 8.80 10.00
C LEU A 3 10.30 7.97 10.38
N ARG A 4 9.14 8.35 9.84
CA ARG A 4 7.95 7.51 9.88
C ARG A 4 7.79 6.88 8.50
N GLN A 5 7.68 5.56 8.47
CA GLN A 5 7.51 4.83 7.22
C GLN A 5 6.55 3.67 7.38
N TYR A 6 5.85 3.35 6.30
CA TYR A 6 5.03 2.17 6.20
C TYR A 6 4.94 1.69 4.76
N VAL A 7 4.57 0.43 4.62
CA VAL A 7 4.36 -0.21 3.32
C VAL A 7 2.96 -0.77 3.27
N TYR A 8 2.32 -0.68 2.12
CA TYR A 8 1.09 -1.42 1.88
C TYR A 8 1.00 -1.94 0.46
N PHE A 9 0.34 -3.08 0.30
CA PHE A 9 -0.16 -3.54 -0.98
C PHE A 9 -1.62 -3.18 -1.10
N ALA A 10 -2.05 -2.72 -2.27
CA ALA A 10 -3.42 -2.36 -2.54
C ALA A 10 -3.93 -2.96 -3.85
N LEU A 11 -5.20 -3.34 -3.83
CA LEU A 11 -6.01 -3.58 -5.00
C LEU A 11 -7.09 -2.52 -5.09
N SER A 12 -7.31 -1.98 -6.28
CA SER A 12 -8.35 -0.99 -6.51
C SER A 12 -9.20 -1.31 -7.72
N SER A 13 -10.51 -1.18 -7.54
CA SER A 13 -11.48 -1.42 -8.59
C SER A 13 -12.67 -0.49 -8.45
N ARG A 14 -13.34 -0.21 -9.56
CA ARG A 14 -14.71 0.31 -9.57
C ARG A 14 -15.74 -0.80 -9.76
N ARG A 15 -15.33 -1.97 -10.25
CA ARG A 15 -16.23 -3.04 -10.70
C ARG A 15 -16.53 -4.08 -9.63
N ILE A 16 -15.60 -4.27 -8.70
CA ILE A 16 -15.76 -5.14 -7.54
C ILE A 16 -15.48 -4.39 -6.25
N THR A 17 -16.19 -4.80 -5.21
CA THR A 17 -16.08 -4.28 -3.86
C THR A 17 -14.89 -4.87 -3.12
N ALA A 18 -14.46 -4.21 -2.05
CA ALA A 18 -13.43 -4.77 -1.17
C ALA A 18 -13.85 -6.11 -0.56
N GLN A 19 -15.14 -6.32 -0.26
CA GLN A 19 -15.63 -7.60 0.25
C GLN A 19 -15.51 -8.70 -0.81
N GLU A 20 -15.87 -8.43 -2.06
CA GLU A 20 -15.69 -9.41 -3.14
C GLU A 20 -14.21 -9.75 -3.35
N ILE A 21 -13.30 -8.78 -3.22
CA ILE A 21 -11.85 -9.04 -3.26
C ILE A 21 -11.44 -9.98 -2.11
N THR A 22 -11.90 -9.72 -0.88
CA THR A 22 -11.67 -10.61 0.28
C THR A 22 -12.17 -12.03 0.00
N ASP A 23 -13.40 -12.16 -0.50
CA ASP A 23 -14.02 -13.47 -0.76
C ASP A 23 -13.26 -14.24 -1.86
N LEU A 24 -12.75 -13.53 -2.88
CA LEU A 24 -12.02 -14.13 -4.01
C LEU A 24 -10.59 -14.54 -3.66
N LEU A 25 -9.94 -13.82 -2.75
CA LEU A 25 -8.56 -14.06 -2.32
C LEU A 25 -8.45 -14.92 -1.05
N GLY A 26 -9.49 -14.95 -0.22
CA GLY A 26 -9.46 -15.60 1.09
C GLY A 26 -8.47 -14.96 2.07
N ILE A 27 -8.12 -13.69 1.85
CA ILE A 27 -7.24 -12.89 2.71
C ILE A 27 -8.08 -11.73 3.25
N GLU A 28 -8.02 -11.50 4.56
CA GLU A 28 -8.60 -10.29 5.15
C GLU A 28 -7.68 -9.07 4.93
N PRO A 29 -8.23 -7.93 4.51
CA PRO A 29 -7.49 -6.67 4.44
C PRO A 29 -7.25 -6.13 5.85
N ASP A 30 -6.22 -5.29 5.97
CA ASP A 30 -6.06 -4.44 7.15
C ASP A 30 -6.89 -3.16 7.02
N GLU A 31 -7.08 -2.68 5.79
CA GLU A 31 -7.86 -1.48 5.49
C GLU A 31 -8.69 -1.65 4.22
N THR A 32 -9.85 -1.01 4.23
CA THR A 32 -10.65 -0.79 3.02
C THR A 32 -11.02 0.68 2.92
N ARG A 33 -11.03 1.23 1.70
CA ARG A 33 -11.36 2.64 1.45
C ARG A 33 -12.30 2.79 0.27
N VAL A 34 -13.25 3.71 0.40
CA VAL A 34 -14.07 4.20 -0.71
C VAL A 34 -13.57 5.57 -1.13
N ILE A 35 -12.99 5.67 -2.32
CA ILE A 35 -12.49 6.93 -2.85
C ILE A 35 -13.67 7.75 -3.39
N ASN A 36 -14.22 8.56 -2.50
CA ASN A 36 -15.27 9.55 -2.77
C ASN A 36 -14.80 10.96 -2.35
N PRO A 37 -13.93 11.60 -3.15
CA PRO A 37 -13.28 12.86 -2.74
C PRO A 37 -14.28 14.01 -2.55
N ARG A 38 -15.48 13.91 -3.12
CA ARG A 38 -16.52 14.95 -3.05
C ARG A 38 -17.66 14.62 -2.09
N ARG A 39 -17.59 13.51 -1.35
CA ARG A 39 -18.66 13.01 -0.45
C ARG A 39 -20.04 12.99 -1.12
N LEU A 40 -20.10 12.60 -2.39
CA LEU A 40 -21.34 12.54 -3.16
C LEU A 40 -22.09 11.22 -2.90
N PRO A 41 -23.41 11.15 -3.13
CA PRO A 41 -24.12 9.87 -3.20
C PRO A 41 -23.54 8.98 -4.30
N ALA A 42 -23.46 7.67 -4.05
CA ALA A 42 -22.97 6.72 -5.06
C ALA A 42 -23.96 6.61 -6.22
N ASP A 43 -23.48 6.77 -7.44
CA ASP A 43 -24.23 6.47 -8.66
C ASP A 43 -24.10 4.96 -8.93
N PRO A 44 -25.20 4.19 -8.96
CA PRO A 44 -25.14 2.77 -9.29
C PRO A 44 -24.52 2.48 -10.67
N ALA A 45 -24.60 3.43 -11.61
CA ALA A 45 -23.99 3.30 -12.93
C ALA A 45 -22.49 3.67 -12.93
N LYS A 46 -22.00 4.36 -11.88
CA LYS A 46 -20.60 4.79 -11.73
C LYS A 46 -20.17 4.64 -10.28
N PRO A 47 -20.00 3.39 -9.81
CA PRO A 47 -19.59 3.12 -8.44
C PRO A 47 -18.28 3.83 -8.11
N PHE A 48 -18.17 4.27 -6.85
CA PHE A 48 -16.92 4.83 -6.36
C PHE A 48 -15.82 3.77 -6.37
N ARG A 49 -14.59 4.24 -6.61
CA ARG A 49 -13.41 3.38 -6.57
C ARG A 49 -13.22 2.84 -5.16
N GLN A 50 -13.19 1.53 -5.04
CA GLN A 50 -12.92 0.79 -3.82
C GLN A 50 -11.43 0.46 -3.78
N VAL A 51 -10.85 0.46 -2.58
CA VAL A 51 -9.47 0.07 -2.32
C VAL A 51 -9.47 -0.95 -1.20
N TRP A 52 -8.75 -2.04 -1.41
CA TRP A 52 -8.53 -3.14 -0.47
C TRP A 52 -7.03 -3.21 -0.18
N GLN A 53 -6.60 -3.24 1.09
CA GLN A 53 -5.19 -3.06 1.45
C GLN A 53 -4.69 -4.04 2.52
N VAL A 54 -3.44 -4.49 2.35
CA VAL A 54 -2.64 -5.16 3.40
C VAL A 54 -1.47 -4.25 3.74
N VAL A 55 -1.30 -3.92 5.02
CA VAL A 55 -0.45 -2.82 5.49
C VAL A 55 0.52 -3.31 6.58
N CYS A 56 1.76 -2.84 6.53
CA CYS A 56 2.73 -2.97 7.59
C CYS A 56 3.19 -1.57 8.07
N ARG A 57 2.86 -1.23 9.32
CA ARG A 57 3.29 0.00 10.01
C ARG A 57 4.21 -0.27 11.20
N GLU A 58 4.79 -1.45 11.28
CA GLU A 58 5.59 -1.80 12.45
C GLU A 58 6.81 -0.87 12.56
N PRO A 59 6.95 -0.15 13.69
CA PRO A 59 8.07 0.76 13.91
C PRO A 59 9.40 0.01 13.95
N GLY A 60 10.48 0.68 13.53
CA GLY A 60 11.84 0.16 13.63
C GLY A 60 12.24 -0.86 12.56
N LEU A 61 11.32 -1.27 11.68
CA LEU A 61 11.65 -2.11 10.52
C LEU A 61 12.15 -1.29 9.34
N HIS A 62 13.11 -1.85 8.60
CA HIS A 62 13.46 -1.36 7.28
C HIS A 62 12.30 -1.55 6.29
N VAL A 63 12.31 -0.80 5.19
CA VAL A 63 11.27 -0.88 4.16
C VAL A 63 11.18 -2.28 3.56
N ASP A 64 12.31 -2.93 3.29
CA ASP A 64 12.36 -4.29 2.74
C ASP A 64 11.78 -5.33 3.72
N GLU A 65 12.00 -5.17 5.03
CA GLU A 65 11.36 -5.99 6.07
C GLU A 65 9.83 -5.77 6.12
N GLN A 66 9.36 -4.52 5.99
CA GLN A 66 7.94 -4.21 5.90
C GLN A 66 7.31 -4.80 4.63
N ILE A 67 8.00 -4.72 3.49
CA ILE A 67 7.61 -5.37 2.23
C ILE A 67 7.53 -6.89 2.43
N ALA A 68 8.54 -7.50 3.03
CA ALA A 68 8.57 -8.95 3.26
C ALA A 68 7.37 -9.41 4.11
N ARG A 69 6.94 -8.62 5.09
CA ARG A 69 5.74 -8.93 5.91
C ARG A 69 4.44 -8.82 5.12
N VAL A 70 4.29 -7.77 4.32
CA VAL A 70 3.12 -7.61 3.42
C VAL A 70 3.07 -8.75 2.42
N LEU A 71 4.17 -9.02 1.72
CA LEU A 71 4.26 -10.09 0.73
C LEU A 71 4.13 -11.47 1.36
N GLY A 72 4.61 -11.68 2.58
CA GLY A 72 4.46 -12.94 3.30
C GLY A 72 2.98 -13.36 3.46
N ARG A 73 2.06 -12.40 3.59
CA ARG A 73 0.61 -12.67 3.61
C ARG A 73 0.02 -12.94 2.23
N LEU A 74 0.55 -12.29 1.19
CA LEU A 74 -0.02 -12.32 -0.15
C LEU A 74 0.53 -13.45 -1.03
N ARG A 75 1.78 -13.85 -0.81
CA ARG A 75 2.48 -14.87 -1.61
C ARG A 75 1.72 -16.18 -1.77
N PRO A 76 1.05 -16.73 -0.73
CA PRO A 76 0.22 -17.93 -0.90
C PRO A 76 -0.89 -17.79 -1.95
N GLN A 77 -1.31 -16.56 -2.27
CA GLN A 77 -2.37 -16.25 -3.22
C GLN A 77 -1.87 -15.55 -4.50
N THR A 78 -0.56 -15.62 -4.80
CA THR A 78 0.04 -14.94 -5.98
C THR A 78 -0.69 -15.29 -7.28
N ASP A 79 -0.89 -16.58 -7.54
CA ASP A 79 -1.56 -17.04 -8.76
C ASP A 79 -3.01 -16.55 -8.84
N ARG A 80 -3.69 -16.49 -7.69
CA ARG A 80 -5.08 -16.03 -7.60
C ARG A 80 -5.18 -14.52 -7.86
N ILE A 81 -4.27 -13.73 -7.29
CA ILE A 81 -4.17 -12.29 -7.57
C ILE A 81 -3.89 -12.09 -9.07
N ALA A 82 -2.94 -12.82 -9.64
CA ALA A 82 -2.61 -12.73 -11.06
C ALA A 82 -3.80 -13.10 -11.97
N GLU A 83 -4.59 -14.11 -11.60
CA GLU A 83 -5.81 -14.50 -12.30
C GLU A 83 -6.87 -13.39 -12.26
N LEU A 84 -7.12 -12.80 -11.08
CA LEU A 84 -8.05 -11.66 -10.96
C LEU A 84 -7.59 -10.47 -11.80
N MET A 85 -6.30 -10.15 -11.77
CA MET A 85 -5.73 -9.06 -12.58
C MET A 85 -5.95 -9.31 -14.07
N LYS A 86 -5.82 -10.56 -14.56
CA LYS A 86 -6.13 -10.91 -15.95
C LYS A 86 -7.62 -10.81 -16.27
N GLN A 87 -8.46 -11.31 -15.38
CA GLN A 87 -9.91 -11.33 -15.56
C GLN A 87 -10.46 -9.91 -15.73
N PHE A 88 -10.06 -8.98 -14.87
CA PHE A 88 -10.62 -7.62 -14.85
C PHE A 88 -9.92 -6.62 -15.78
N ASN A 89 -8.81 -7.02 -16.41
CA ASN A 89 -8.07 -6.19 -17.37
C ASN A 89 -8.03 -6.81 -18.78
N SER A 90 -8.93 -7.76 -19.08
CA SER A 90 -9.01 -8.37 -20.40
C SER A 90 -9.52 -7.37 -21.45
N ALA A 91 -9.08 -7.54 -22.71
CA ALA A 91 -9.31 -6.58 -23.80
C ALA A 91 -10.80 -6.37 -24.18
N GLU A 92 -11.72 -7.19 -23.67
CA GLU A 92 -13.15 -7.05 -23.96
C GLU A 92 -13.81 -5.90 -23.19
N ASP A 93 -13.11 -5.31 -22.21
CA ASP A 93 -13.63 -4.28 -21.32
C ASP A 93 -13.09 -2.86 -21.62
N GLU A 94 -13.06 -2.44 -22.90
CA GLU A 94 -12.42 -1.19 -23.36
C GLU A 94 -13.03 0.12 -22.79
N GLY A 95 -14.16 0.05 -22.07
CA GLY A 95 -14.91 1.23 -21.62
C GLY A 95 -14.62 1.74 -20.20
N GLU A 96 -14.07 0.92 -19.30
CA GLU A 96 -13.84 1.29 -17.90
C GLU A 96 -12.46 0.86 -17.41
N PRO A 97 -11.80 1.59 -16.49
CA PRO A 97 -10.57 1.10 -15.87
C PRO A 97 -10.84 -0.20 -15.11
N GLY A 98 -9.97 -1.20 -15.31
CA GLY A 98 -10.07 -2.52 -14.69
C GLY A 98 -9.55 -2.55 -13.25
N LEU A 99 -8.93 -3.67 -12.86
CA LEU A 99 -8.33 -3.86 -11.54
C LEU A 99 -6.89 -3.32 -11.54
N GLU A 100 -6.58 -2.43 -10.61
CA GLU A 100 -5.25 -1.86 -10.43
C GLU A 100 -4.60 -2.45 -9.17
N ALA A 101 -3.29 -2.71 -9.22
CA ALA A 101 -2.52 -3.23 -8.11
C ALA A 101 -1.24 -2.43 -7.92
N TRP A 102 -0.93 -2.04 -6.67
CA TRP A 102 0.34 -1.40 -6.34
C TRP A 102 0.85 -1.80 -4.96
N LEU A 103 2.18 -1.77 -4.81
CA LEU A 103 2.90 -1.83 -3.55
C LEU A 103 3.44 -0.42 -3.30
N GLU A 104 2.93 0.22 -2.26
CA GLU A 104 3.29 1.58 -1.87
C GLU A 104 4.30 1.54 -0.73
N VAL A 105 5.37 2.33 -0.85
CA VAL A 105 6.27 2.68 0.24
C VAL A 105 6.04 4.15 0.55
N VAL A 106 5.58 4.48 1.77
CA VAL A 106 5.37 5.87 2.19
C VAL A 106 6.37 6.23 3.27
N ARG A 107 7.10 7.33 3.09
CA ARG A 107 8.15 7.78 4.02
C ARG A 107 8.00 9.26 4.31
N TYR A 108 7.94 9.59 5.59
CA TYR A 108 7.94 10.96 6.11
C TYR A 108 9.27 11.19 6.84
N PHE A 109 10.08 12.10 6.31
CA PHE A 109 11.32 12.55 6.93
C PHE A 109 11.06 13.77 7.81
N ASN A 110 11.82 13.91 8.89
CA ASN A 110 11.69 15.04 9.83
C ASN A 110 10.28 15.16 10.46
N ASP A 111 9.61 14.01 10.63
CA ASP A 111 8.29 13.93 11.24
C ASP A 111 8.41 13.86 12.78
N ASP A 112 8.74 15.01 13.39
CA ASP A 112 8.96 15.15 14.84
C ASP A 112 7.66 14.94 15.65
N GLU A 113 6.48 15.19 15.06
CA GLU A 113 5.19 15.12 15.75
C GLU A 113 4.79 13.68 16.15
N HIS A 114 5.35 12.67 15.48
CA HIS A 114 4.99 11.26 15.68
C HIS A 114 6.13 10.42 16.30
N GLU A 115 7.21 11.07 16.79
CA GLU A 115 8.27 10.36 17.54
C GLU A 115 7.73 9.71 18.82
N GLU A 116 6.69 10.26 19.45
CA GLU A 116 6.14 9.77 20.73
C GLU A 116 5.40 8.41 20.61
N GLU A 117 4.79 8.08 19.46
CA GLU A 117 4.11 6.78 19.24
C GLU A 117 5.07 5.63 18.97
N THR A 118 6.30 5.92 18.52
CA THR A 118 7.33 4.90 18.24
C THR A 118 8.00 4.33 19.49
N GLY A 119 7.57 4.80 20.68
CA GLY A 119 7.92 4.23 21.97
C GLY A 119 9.42 4.03 22.16
N GLN A 120 10.15 5.11 22.45
CA GLN A 120 11.55 5.12 22.93
C GLN A 120 12.29 3.81 22.64
N LEU A 121 12.61 3.54 21.36
CA LEU A 121 13.58 2.51 21.02
C LEU A 121 14.82 2.81 21.85
N ARG A 122 15.14 1.93 22.80
CA ARG A 122 16.26 2.08 23.72
C ARG A 122 17.49 2.46 22.91
N GLU A 123 18.24 3.45 23.38
CA GLU A 123 19.40 4.09 22.73
C GLU A 123 20.49 3.14 22.16
N GLY A 124 20.40 1.83 22.35
CA GLY A 124 21.36 0.83 21.88
C GLY A 124 21.12 0.24 20.48
N GLU A 125 19.94 0.37 19.88
CA GLU A 125 19.61 -0.30 18.60
C GLU A 125 18.91 0.64 17.60
N LYS A 126 19.49 1.82 17.34
CA LYS A 126 19.07 2.62 16.19
C LYS A 126 19.57 1.94 14.91
N HIS A 127 18.82 0.98 14.41
CA HIS A 127 19.02 0.43 13.07
C HIS A 127 18.96 1.57 12.05
N ASN A 128 19.91 1.58 11.12
CA ASN A 128 19.97 2.60 10.08
C ASN A 128 18.86 2.36 9.05
N LEU A 129 17.66 2.92 9.27
CA LEU A 129 16.47 2.74 8.41
C LEU A 129 16.60 3.33 6.98
N PHE A 130 17.80 3.76 6.57
CA PHE A 130 18.07 4.32 5.24
C PHE A 130 18.63 3.25 4.30
N GLY A 131 18.04 3.22 3.10
CA GLY A 131 18.34 2.19 2.10
C GLY A 131 17.53 0.92 2.35
N TRP A 132 17.14 0.29 1.25
CA TRP A 132 16.40 -0.96 1.23
C TRP A 132 16.57 -1.58 -0.16
N ALA A 133 16.32 -2.88 -0.27
CA ALA A 133 16.41 -3.59 -1.54
C ALA A 133 15.21 -4.51 -1.72
N LEU A 134 14.83 -4.74 -2.97
CA LEU A 134 13.92 -5.84 -3.31
C LEU A 134 14.73 -7.09 -3.59
N ASP A 135 14.39 -8.17 -2.90
CA ASP A 135 14.89 -9.49 -3.25
C ASP A 135 14.23 -10.01 -4.55
N ARG A 136 14.76 -11.12 -5.06
CA ARG A 136 14.23 -11.77 -6.26
C ARG A 136 12.76 -12.14 -6.12
N GLU A 137 12.36 -12.69 -4.98
CA GLU A 137 11.02 -13.23 -4.75
C GLU A 137 9.98 -12.11 -4.71
N ALA A 138 10.33 -10.94 -4.16
CA ALA A 138 9.50 -9.74 -4.21
C ALA A 138 9.33 -9.23 -5.64
N ILE A 139 10.42 -9.18 -6.43
CA ILE A 139 10.36 -8.78 -7.84
C ILE A 139 9.50 -9.76 -8.66
N GLU A 140 9.65 -11.07 -8.43
CA GLU A 140 8.87 -12.11 -9.10
C GLU A 140 7.37 -12.01 -8.75
N PHE A 141 7.04 -11.74 -7.49
CA PHE A 141 5.66 -11.47 -7.07
C PHE A 141 5.08 -10.27 -7.82
N LEU A 142 5.75 -9.11 -7.77
CA LEU A 142 5.26 -7.88 -8.41
C LEU A 142 5.04 -8.06 -9.92
N ALA A 143 5.98 -8.76 -10.58
CA ALA A 143 5.87 -9.07 -11.99
C ALA A 143 4.69 -10.01 -12.29
N ALA A 144 4.48 -11.06 -11.49
CA ALA A 144 3.40 -12.03 -11.69
C ALA A 144 2.01 -11.40 -11.53
N THR A 145 1.86 -10.47 -10.59
CA THR A 145 0.59 -9.81 -10.29
C THR A 145 0.39 -8.50 -11.09
N GLY A 146 1.35 -8.10 -11.91
CA GLY A 146 1.31 -6.83 -12.64
C GLY A 146 1.25 -5.61 -11.70
N THR A 147 1.85 -5.72 -10.53
CA THR A 147 1.79 -4.72 -9.47
C THR A 147 2.85 -3.64 -9.68
N LEU A 148 2.41 -2.39 -9.66
CA LEU A 148 3.29 -1.23 -9.65
C LEU A 148 4.00 -1.11 -8.29
N LEU A 149 5.29 -0.77 -8.29
CA LEU A 149 5.94 -0.27 -7.07
C LEU A 149 5.86 1.27 -7.10
N ASP A 150 5.25 1.85 -6.07
CA ASP A 150 5.18 3.30 -5.87
C ASP A 150 5.90 3.70 -4.59
N VAL A 151 6.60 4.84 -4.62
CA VAL A 151 7.45 5.31 -3.52
C VAL A 151 7.20 6.80 -3.29
N ASP A 152 6.53 7.07 -2.20
CA ASP A 152 6.06 8.36 -1.77
C ASP A 152 6.95 8.89 -0.64
N GLU A 153 7.70 9.95 -0.92
CA GLU A 153 8.65 10.54 0.03
C GLU A 153 8.29 12.00 0.32
N TYR A 154 8.10 12.31 1.61
CA TYR A 154 7.69 13.61 2.10
C TYR A 154 8.70 14.15 3.11
N ASP A 155 9.16 15.38 2.91
CA ASP A 155 9.93 16.12 3.91
C ASP A 155 8.97 16.97 4.75
N MET A 156 8.90 16.67 6.04
CA MET A 156 8.04 17.34 7.01
C MET A 156 8.74 18.50 7.72
N THR A 157 9.92 18.91 7.26
CA THR A 157 10.60 20.10 7.80
C THR A 157 9.67 21.31 7.71
N PRO A 158 9.40 22.02 8.83
CA PRO A 158 8.51 23.17 8.83
C PRO A 158 8.98 24.25 7.86
N ASP A 159 8.08 24.73 7.00
CA ASP A 159 8.37 25.89 6.15
C ASP A 159 8.70 27.12 7.01
N ALA A 160 9.85 27.75 6.75
CA ALA A 160 10.31 28.93 7.49
C ALA A 160 9.39 30.17 7.40
N ARG A 161 8.26 30.10 6.69
CA ARG A 161 7.31 31.21 6.46
C ARG A 161 6.09 31.21 7.37
N THR A 162 5.89 30.19 8.20
CA THR A 162 4.79 30.12 9.19
C THR A 162 5.23 30.41 10.62
N ALA A 163 6.52 30.72 10.84
CA ALA A 163 7.03 31.26 12.10
C ALA A 163 7.08 32.79 12.03
N GLY A 164 5.92 33.44 12.08
CA GLY A 164 5.77 34.90 12.11
C GLY A 164 4.58 35.33 12.95
#